data_AF-A0A960MZG3-F1
#
_entry.id   AF-A0A960MZG3-F1
#
_cell.length_a   1.000
_cell.length_b   1.000
_cell.length_c   1.000
_cell.angle_alpha   90.00
_cell.angle_beta   90.00
_cell.angle_gamma   90.00
#
_symmetry.space_group_name_H-M   'P 1'
#
loop_
_entity.id
_entity.type
_entity.pdbx_description
1 polymer ?
#
loop_
_entity_poly.entity_id
_entity_poly.type
_entity_poly.pdbx_seq_one_letter_code
_entity_poly.pdbx_strand_id
1 'polypeptide(L)'
;MSLTGVCLWLVAAGILFIAVRGFGADLVEPSRLREVVKKAAPGEVILVKDGTYVDQVIEIEGKGEETQPIVIRSETPGGVIFTGKSGIELKGTGLVLDGFWFAKGQAPEKYVIAIEGTHCRLTNTVIDSYNPADLEGREDKWVSLKGQYLVVDHCTFHDKRSKSVTLT
;
A
#
# COMPACT_ATOMS: atom_id res chain seq x y z
N MET A 1 29.43 41.66 57.73
CA MET A 1 28.04 41.25 58.00
C MET A 1 27.21 41.60 56.78
N SER A 2 26.67 40.58 56.08
CA SER A 2 25.42 40.56 55.29
C SER A 2 25.22 41.65 54.19
N LEU A 3 24.80 41.42 52.95
CA LEU A 3 24.15 40.30 52.27
C LEU A 3 24.40 40.44 50.76
N THR A 4 24.70 39.30 50.14
CA THR A 4 24.29 38.82 48.81
C THR A 4 23.24 39.64 48.03
N GLY A 5 23.47 39.83 46.72
CA GLY A 5 22.53 40.52 45.82
C GLY A 5 22.68 40.19 44.33
N VAL A 6 22.60 38.89 44.02
CA VAL A 6 22.06 38.24 42.80
C VAL A 6 22.51 38.73 41.40
N CYS A 7 23.29 37.85 40.77
CA CYS A 7 23.59 37.77 39.34
C CYS A 7 22.31 37.35 38.57
N LEU A 8 21.75 38.23 37.74
CA LEU A 8 20.58 37.92 36.91
C LEU A 8 21.05 37.39 35.55
N TRP A 9 21.29 36.07 35.47
CA TRP A 9 21.44 35.38 34.19
C TRP A 9 20.05 35.14 33.58
N LEU A 10 19.74 35.86 32.51
CA LEU A 10 18.62 35.54 31.62
C LEU A 10 18.92 34.21 30.91
N VAL A 11 18.47 33.10 31.48
CA VAL A 11 18.38 31.83 30.73
C VAL A 11 17.11 31.92 29.89
N ALA A 12 17.26 32.30 28.62
CA ALA A 12 16.21 32.16 27.64
C ALA A 12 16.00 30.66 27.40
N ALA A 13 15.01 30.09 28.09
CA ALA A 13 14.52 28.73 27.82
C ALA A 13 13.83 28.75 26.44
N GLY A 14 14.59 28.42 25.41
CA GLY A 14 14.06 28.11 24.09
C GLY A 14 13.13 26.90 24.22
N ILE A 15 11.82 27.14 24.17
CA ILE A 15 10.83 26.08 24.04
C ILE A 15 11.07 25.47 22.66
N LEU A 16 11.75 24.32 22.66
CA LEU A 16 11.82 23.45 21.49
C LEU A 16 10.39 22.98 21.21
N PHE A 17 9.74 23.61 20.23
CA PHE A 17 8.50 23.11 19.65
C PHE A 17 8.84 21.77 18.99
N ILE A 18 8.72 20.68 19.74
CA ILE A 18 8.57 19.36 19.14
C ILE A 18 7.20 19.41 18.48
N ALA A 19 7.19 19.59 17.17
CA ALA A 19 6.00 19.36 16.37
C ALA A 19 5.65 17.88 16.50
N VAL A 20 4.79 17.55 17.46
CA VAL A 20 4.07 16.29 17.44
C VAL A 20 3.21 16.35 16.19
N ARG A 21 3.66 15.71 15.10
CA ARG A 21 2.79 15.48 13.95
C ARG A 21 1.62 14.67 14.48
N GLY A 22 0.47 15.32 14.63
CA GLY A 22 -0.78 14.64 14.93
C GLY A 22 -0.98 13.53 13.90
N PHE A 23 -1.40 12.36 14.37
CA PHE A 23 -1.78 11.23 13.54
C PHE A 23 -3.12 11.54 12.85
N GLY A 24 -3.12 12.54 11.96
CA GLY A 24 -4.11 12.70 10.91
C GLY A 24 -3.46 12.17 9.65
N ALA A 25 -3.54 10.86 9.41
CA ALA A 25 -3.17 10.34 8.11
C ALA A 25 -4.18 10.91 7.11
N ASP A 26 -3.76 11.90 6.33
CA ASP A 26 -4.57 12.37 5.21
C ASP A 26 -4.89 11.16 4.32
N LEU A 27 -6.18 10.91 4.10
CA LEU A 27 -6.61 9.81 3.25
C LEU A 27 -6.11 10.05 1.83
N VAL A 28 -5.46 9.04 1.27
CA VAL A 28 -4.79 9.10 -0.03
C VAL A 28 -5.71 8.52 -1.10
N GLU A 29 -5.92 9.27 -2.18
CA GLU A 29 -6.56 8.76 -3.39
C GLU A 29 -5.61 7.78 -4.10
N PRO A 30 -6.09 6.66 -4.70
CA PRO A 30 -5.21 5.68 -5.36
C PRO A 30 -4.27 6.27 -6.40
N SER A 31 -4.70 7.31 -7.13
CA SER A 31 -3.88 8.02 -8.13
C SER A 31 -2.64 8.72 -7.56
N ARG A 32 -2.60 8.97 -6.25
CA ARG A 32 -1.48 9.62 -5.55
C ARG A 32 -0.51 8.62 -4.90
N LEU A 33 -0.84 7.33 -4.86
CA LEU A 33 -0.05 6.31 -4.16
C LEU A 33 1.41 6.28 -4.61
N ARG A 34 1.68 6.40 -5.92
CA ARG A 34 3.04 6.44 -6.46
C ARG A 34 3.89 7.54 -5.82
N GLU A 35 3.34 8.75 -5.71
CA GLU A 35 4.06 9.92 -5.20
C GLU A 35 4.24 9.86 -3.68
N VAL A 36 3.22 9.37 -2.97
CA VAL A 36 3.22 9.26 -1.51
C VAL A 36 4.18 8.17 -1.05
N VAL A 37 4.06 6.96 -1.58
CA VAL A 37 4.90 5.81 -1.17
C VAL A 37 6.38 6.08 -1.47
N LYS A 38 6.69 6.74 -2.60
CA LYS A 38 8.08 7.10 -2.95
C LYS A 38 8.76 8.01 -1.92
N LYS A 39 7.99 8.78 -1.15
CA LYS A 39 8.49 9.69 -0.11
C LYS A 39 8.32 9.13 1.30
N ALA A 40 7.65 7.99 1.44
CA ALA A 40 7.32 7.42 2.73
C ALA A 40 8.57 6.86 3.42
N ALA A 41 8.66 7.09 4.72
CA ALA A 41 9.70 6.48 5.54
C ALA A 41 9.30 5.04 5.96
N PRO A 42 10.28 4.15 6.24
CA PRO A 42 10.00 2.87 6.87
C PRO A 42 9.10 3.00 8.10
N GLY A 43 8.09 2.12 8.22
CA GLY A 43 7.09 2.13 9.28
C GLY A 43 5.90 3.05 9.07
N GLU A 44 5.86 3.85 7.99
CA GLU A 44 4.69 4.67 7.68
C GLU A 44 3.48 3.83 7.24
N VAL A 45 2.30 4.30 7.62
CA VAL A 45 1.01 3.73 7.21
C VAL A 45 0.31 4.75 6.31
N ILE A 46 0.01 4.33 5.09
CA ILE A 46 -0.70 5.11 4.08
C ILE A 46 -2.11 4.55 3.99
N LEU A 47 -3.10 5.35 4.41
CA LEU A 47 -4.51 4.99 4.33
C LEU A 47 -5.11 5.46 3.01
N VAL A 48 -5.69 4.53 2.27
CA VAL A 48 -6.34 4.79 0.99
C VAL A 48 -7.83 4.99 1.22
N LYS A 49 -8.34 6.13 0.78
CA LYS A 49 -9.73 6.53 1.00
C LYS A 49 -10.71 5.52 0.42
N ASP A 50 -11.78 5.22 1.16
CA ASP A 50 -12.85 4.34 0.67
C ASP A 50 -13.49 4.89 -0.62
N GLY A 51 -13.82 3.99 -1.54
CA GLY A 51 -14.39 4.35 -2.82
C GLY A 51 -14.33 3.23 -3.85
N THR A 52 -15.05 3.42 -4.96
CA THR A 52 -14.94 2.58 -6.15
C THR A 52 -14.15 3.31 -7.23
N TYR A 53 -13.07 2.69 -7.67
CA TYR A 53 -12.11 3.26 -8.61
C TYR A 53 -12.06 2.41 -9.88
N VAL A 54 -12.26 3.05 -11.02
CA VAL A 54 -12.36 2.40 -12.33
C VAL A 54 -11.07 2.64 -13.11
N ASP A 55 -10.59 1.62 -13.82
CA ASP A 55 -9.46 1.69 -14.76
C ASP A 55 -8.16 2.29 -14.15
N GLN A 56 -7.84 1.90 -12.92
CA GLN A 56 -6.64 2.35 -12.20
C GLN A 56 -5.46 1.41 -12.44
N VAL A 57 -4.42 1.89 -13.13
CA VAL A 57 -3.14 1.18 -13.28
C VAL A 57 -2.09 1.89 -12.43
N ILE A 58 -1.71 1.26 -11.31
CA ILE A 58 -0.91 1.90 -10.28
C ILE A 58 0.42 1.16 -10.13
N GLU A 59 1.52 1.89 -10.26
CA GLU A 59 2.86 1.38 -9.96
C GLU A 59 3.40 2.11 -8.74
N ILE A 60 3.83 1.32 -7.77
CA ILE A 60 4.31 1.76 -6.47
C ILE A 60 5.75 1.28 -6.33
N GLU A 61 6.67 2.21 -6.09
CA GLU A 61 8.05 1.90 -5.74
C GLU A 61 8.32 2.44 -4.33
N GLY A 62 8.75 1.57 -3.41
CA GLY A 62 8.97 1.93 -2.02
C GLY A 62 10.07 1.13 -1.35
N LYS A 63 10.62 1.68 -0.27
CA LYS A 63 11.71 1.10 0.50
C LYS A 63 11.40 1.15 1.99
N GLY A 64 10.65 0.15 2.45
CA GLY A 64 10.49 -0.17 3.86
C GLY A 64 11.54 -1.18 4.33
N GLU A 65 11.43 -1.55 5.60
CA GLU A 65 12.27 -2.55 6.26
C GLU A 65 11.41 -3.73 6.71
N GLU A 66 12.01 -4.91 6.90
CA GLU A 66 11.26 -6.10 7.37
C GLU A 66 10.57 -5.85 8.72
N THR A 67 11.25 -5.17 9.64
CA THR A 67 10.74 -4.82 10.97
C THR A 67 9.87 -3.56 10.97
N GLN A 68 10.00 -2.71 9.95
CA GLN A 68 9.28 -1.45 9.79
C GLN A 68 8.82 -1.28 8.33
N PRO A 69 7.83 -2.07 7.89
CA PRO A 69 7.36 -1.99 6.52
C PRO A 69 6.59 -0.70 6.26
N ILE A 70 6.54 -0.28 5.00
CA ILE A 70 5.56 0.73 4.56
C ILE A 70 4.25 -0.01 4.31
N VAL A 71 3.20 0.37 5.02
CA VAL A 71 1.89 -0.28 4.94
C VAL A 71 0.96 0.58 4.09
N ILE A 72 0.56 0.07 2.92
CA ILE A 72 -0.48 0.65 2.08
C ILE A 72 -1.77 -0.10 2.39
N ARG A 73 -2.72 0.57 3.05
CA ARG A 73 -3.94 -0.06 3.57
C ARG A 73 -5.18 0.70 3.12
N SER A 74 -6.28 0.00 2.86
CA SER A 74 -7.59 0.65 2.77
C SER A 74 -7.98 1.35 4.08
N GLU A 75 -8.79 2.41 3.98
CA GLU A 75 -9.38 3.09 5.13
C GLU A 75 -10.24 2.11 5.94
N THR A 76 -11.19 1.46 5.25
CA THR A 76 -11.96 0.33 5.79
C THR A 76 -11.60 -0.95 5.01
N PRO A 77 -11.41 -2.12 5.67
CA PRO A 77 -11.18 -3.38 4.97
C PRO A 77 -12.25 -3.65 3.89
N GLY A 78 -11.83 -3.76 2.63
CA GLY A 78 -12.71 -3.91 1.47
C GLY A 78 -13.42 -2.64 0.98
N GLY A 79 -13.22 -1.49 1.65
CA GLY A 79 -13.83 -0.20 1.28
C GLY A 79 -13.19 0.46 0.06
N VAL A 80 -11.98 0.04 -0.33
CA VAL A 80 -11.31 0.44 -1.57
C VAL A 80 -11.52 -0.63 -2.64
N ILE A 81 -12.40 -0.34 -3.59
CA ILE A 81 -12.84 -1.28 -4.62
C ILE A 81 -12.28 -0.85 -5.98
N PHE A 82 -11.49 -1.71 -6.61
CA PHE A 82 -11.01 -1.54 -7.97
C PHE A 82 -11.86 -2.34 -8.95
N THR A 83 -12.30 -1.70 -10.03
CA THR A 83 -13.10 -2.31 -11.10
C THR A 83 -12.56 -1.94 -12.49
N GLY A 84 -13.14 -2.48 -13.55
CA GLY A 84 -12.67 -2.23 -14.91
C GLY A 84 -11.28 -2.84 -15.17
N LYS A 85 -10.43 -2.14 -15.92
CA LYS A 85 -9.04 -2.51 -16.21
C LYS A 85 -8.10 -1.93 -15.15
N SER A 86 -8.24 -2.38 -13.91
CA SER A 86 -7.39 -1.94 -12.80
C SER A 86 -6.38 -2.98 -12.34
N GLY A 87 -5.21 -2.53 -11.91
CA GLY A 87 -4.15 -3.36 -11.34
C GLY A 87 -3.09 -2.56 -10.58
N ILE A 88 -2.35 -3.24 -9.71
CA ILE A 88 -1.29 -2.66 -8.88
C ILE A 88 0.02 -3.43 -9.07
N GLU A 89 1.11 -2.72 -9.30
CA GLU A 89 2.46 -3.27 -9.27
C GLU A 89 3.24 -2.66 -8.10
N LEU A 90 3.72 -3.49 -7.18
CA LEU A 90 4.61 -3.11 -6.08
C LEU A 90 6.05 -3.49 -6.42
N LYS A 91 6.97 -2.53 -6.27
CA LYS A 91 8.41 -2.71 -6.46
C LYS A 91 9.17 -2.26 -5.23
N GLY A 92 10.10 -3.09 -4.75
CA GLY A 92 11.05 -2.71 -3.69
C GLY A 92 11.07 -3.63 -2.49
N THR A 93 11.19 -3.09 -1.28
CA THR A 93 11.42 -3.88 -0.07
C THR A 93 10.50 -3.48 1.07
N GLY A 94 10.10 -4.43 1.91
CA GLY A 94 9.34 -4.12 3.13
C GLY A 94 8.01 -3.41 2.85
N LEU A 95 7.26 -3.87 1.84
CA LEU A 95 5.96 -3.26 1.46
C LEU A 95 4.81 -4.19 1.84
N VAL A 96 3.75 -3.64 2.39
CA VAL A 96 2.52 -4.38 2.71
C VAL A 96 1.35 -3.77 1.98
N LEU A 97 0.64 -4.57 1.17
CA LEU A 97 -0.65 -4.22 0.58
C LEU A 97 -1.76 -4.92 1.36
N ASP A 98 -2.64 -4.14 2.01
CA ASP A 98 -3.62 -4.64 2.99
C ASP A 98 -5.05 -4.13 2.72
N GLY A 99 -6.00 -5.06 2.53
CA GLY A 99 -7.43 -4.74 2.64
C GLY A 99 -8.13 -4.26 1.36
N PHE A 100 -7.61 -4.55 0.17
CA PHE A 100 -8.18 -4.08 -1.11
C PHE A 100 -9.16 -5.09 -1.73
N TRP A 101 -10.08 -4.60 -2.57
CA TRP A 101 -11.01 -5.48 -3.30
C TRP A 101 -10.97 -5.19 -4.80
N PHE A 102 -10.60 -6.18 -5.60
CA PHE A 102 -10.72 -6.17 -7.05
C PHE A 102 -11.99 -6.93 -7.45
N ALA A 103 -12.98 -6.23 -8.00
CA ALA A 103 -14.30 -6.79 -8.30
C ALA A 103 -14.69 -6.62 -9.77
N LYS A 104 -15.14 -7.69 -10.42
CA LYS A 104 -15.83 -7.66 -11.73
C LYS A 104 -15.10 -6.84 -12.81
N GLY A 105 -13.78 -6.96 -12.86
CA GLY A 105 -12.93 -6.28 -13.84
C GLY A 105 -12.06 -7.27 -14.60
N GLN A 106 -10.93 -6.81 -15.12
CA GLN A 106 -9.90 -7.64 -15.74
C GLN A 106 -8.53 -7.04 -15.48
N ALA A 107 -7.47 -7.85 -15.45
CA ALA A 107 -6.12 -7.32 -15.35
C ALA A 107 -5.84 -6.30 -16.51
N PRO A 108 -5.11 -5.20 -16.28
CA PRO A 108 -4.77 -4.24 -17.34
C PRO A 108 -3.89 -4.88 -18.42
N GLU A 109 -2.96 -5.74 -17.98
CA GLU A 109 -2.07 -6.51 -18.84
C GLU A 109 -2.00 -7.98 -18.36
N LYS A 110 -0.85 -8.40 -17.80
CA LYS A 110 -0.53 -9.80 -17.46
C LYS A 110 -0.91 -10.18 -16.03
N TYR A 111 -1.22 -9.21 -15.18
CA TYR A 111 -1.51 -9.43 -13.77
C TYR A 111 -2.52 -8.42 -13.22
N VAL A 112 -3.27 -8.81 -12.18
CA VAL A 112 -4.08 -7.87 -11.38
C VAL A 112 -3.18 -7.20 -10.35
N ILE A 113 -2.41 -8.01 -9.60
CA ILE A 113 -1.40 -7.56 -8.65
C ILE A 113 -0.05 -8.18 -9.02
N ALA A 114 0.99 -7.36 -9.11
CA ALA A 114 2.37 -7.83 -9.20
C ALA A 114 3.19 -7.32 -8.01
N ILE A 115 4.06 -8.17 -7.47
CA ILE A 115 5.02 -7.82 -6.43
C ILE A 115 6.40 -8.26 -6.90
N GLU A 116 7.24 -7.27 -7.20
CA GLU A 116 8.66 -7.47 -7.49
C GLU A 116 9.50 -6.92 -6.32
N GLY A 117 9.94 -7.79 -5.40
CA GLY A 117 10.58 -7.28 -4.19
C GLY A 117 11.03 -8.32 -3.16
N THR A 118 11.43 -7.80 -2.01
CA THR A 118 11.91 -8.59 -0.87
C THR A 118 11.20 -8.20 0.43
N HIS A 119 10.79 -9.17 1.25
CA HIS A 119 10.04 -8.92 2.51
C HIS A 119 8.74 -8.13 2.28
N CYS A 120 8.04 -8.42 1.18
CA CYS A 120 6.76 -7.80 0.87
C CYS A 120 5.59 -8.74 1.17
N ARG A 121 4.42 -8.18 1.45
CA ARG A 121 3.23 -8.93 1.85
C ARG A 121 1.98 -8.43 1.14
N LEU A 122 1.16 -9.37 0.69
CA LEU A 122 -0.22 -9.15 0.26
C LEU A 122 -1.14 -9.79 1.30
N THR A 123 -2.03 -9.00 1.90
CA THR A 123 -2.94 -9.50 2.94
C THR A 123 -4.33 -8.89 2.87
N ASN A 124 -5.31 -9.59 3.44
CA ASN A 124 -6.73 -9.20 3.53
C ASN A 124 -7.35 -8.72 2.20
N THR A 125 -6.86 -9.23 1.07
CA THR A 125 -7.24 -8.74 -0.26
C THR A 125 -8.16 -9.73 -0.95
N VAL A 126 -9.17 -9.22 -1.64
CA VAL A 126 -10.13 -10.01 -2.42
C VAL A 126 -9.93 -9.74 -3.91
N ILE A 127 -9.84 -10.79 -4.72
CA ILE A 127 -9.98 -10.72 -6.17
C ILE A 127 -11.15 -11.63 -6.56
N ASP A 128 -12.23 -11.02 -7.05
CA ASP A 128 -13.51 -11.68 -7.31
C ASP A 128 -14.04 -11.39 -8.73
N SER A 129 -14.31 -12.45 -9.48
CA SER A 129 -14.82 -12.41 -10.86
C SER A 129 -14.02 -11.49 -11.80
N TYR A 130 -12.70 -11.36 -11.58
CA TYR A 130 -11.83 -10.42 -12.29
C TYR A 130 -11.27 -11.02 -13.59
N ASN A 131 -12.17 -11.29 -14.54
CA ASN A 131 -11.90 -12.05 -15.75
C ASN A 131 -11.98 -11.20 -17.03
N PRO A 132 -11.10 -11.42 -18.01
CA PRO A 132 -11.20 -10.81 -19.33
C PRO A 132 -12.34 -11.39 -20.15
N ALA A 133 -12.66 -10.70 -21.25
CA ALA A 133 -13.63 -11.21 -22.23
C ALA A 133 -13.11 -12.48 -22.96
N ASP A 134 -11.82 -12.50 -23.30
CA ASP A 134 -11.16 -13.67 -23.88
C ASP A 134 -10.56 -14.55 -22.77
N LEU A 135 -11.31 -15.56 -22.34
CA LEU A 135 -10.93 -16.47 -21.25
C LEU A 135 -9.86 -17.49 -21.66
N GLU A 136 -9.76 -17.81 -22.96
CA GLU A 136 -8.93 -18.90 -23.47
C GLU A 136 -7.59 -18.42 -24.01
N GLY A 137 -7.58 -17.25 -24.69
CA GLY A 137 -6.39 -16.69 -25.31
C GLY A 137 -5.59 -15.77 -24.40
N ARG A 138 -6.18 -15.28 -23.30
CA ARG A 138 -5.48 -14.36 -22.40
C ARG A 138 -4.75 -15.10 -21.27
N GLU A 139 -3.46 -14.80 -21.14
CA GLU A 139 -2.62 -15.28 -20.06
C GLU A 139 -2.51 -14.28 -18.89
N ASP A 140 -3.62 -13.94 -18.24
CA ASP A 140 -3.56 -13.12 -17.02
C ASP A 140 -3.52 -13.93 -15.74
N LYS A 141 -2.52 -13.59 -14.94
CA LYS A 141 -2.39 -14.00 -13.55
C LYS A 141 -3.22 -13.06 -12.68
N TRP A 142 -3.66 -13.51 -11.53
CA TRP A 142 -4.21 -12.57 -10.56
C TRP A 142 -3.10 -11.99 -9.68
N VAL A 143 -2.20 -12.84 -9.21
CA VAL A 143 -1.04 -12.41 -8.43
C VAL A 143 0.24 -12.92 -9.08
N SER A 144 1.20 -12.04 -9.32
CA SER A 144 2.55 -12.39 -9.78
C SER A 144 3.57 -12.00 -8.73
N LEU A 145 4.33 -12.96 -8.22
CA LEU A 145 5.35 -12.78 -7.20
C LEU A 145 6.73 -12.98 -7.83
N LYS A 146 7.65 -12.05 -7.57
CA LYS A 146 9.04 -12.14 -8.04
C LYS A 146 9.95 -11.56 -6.99
N GLY A 147 10.87 -12.38 -6.47
CA GLY A 147 11.82 -11.99 -5.45
C GLY A 147 11.84 -12.98 -4.29
N GLN A 148 12.04 -12.49 -3.05
CA GLN A 148 12.32 -13.35 -1.89
C GLN A 148 11.55 -12.90 -0.65
N TYR A 149 11.24 -13.84 0.25
CA TYR A 149 10.50 -13.55 1.50
C TYR A 149 9.17 -12.83 1.26
N LEU A 150 8.45 -13.27 0.22
CA LEU A 150 7.14 -12.76 -0.12
C LEU A 150 6.08 -13.57 0.63
N VAL A 151 5.06 -12.88 1.14
CA VAL A 151 3.94 -13.52 1.86
C VAL A 151 2.63 -13.13 1.20
N VAL A 152 1.78 -14.12 0.96
CA VAL A 152 0.37 -13.93 0.58
C VAL A 152 -0.49 -14.69 1.57
N ASP A 153 -1.31 -13.98 2.33
CA ASP A 153 -2.12 -14.56 3.41
C ASP A 153 -3.46 -13.85 3.57
N HIS A 154 -4.46 -14.51 4.16
CA HIS A 154 -5.80 -13.97 4.39
C HIS A 154 -6.46 -13.35 3.14
N CYS A 155 -6.08 -13.81 1.95
CA CYS A 155 -6.65 -13.36 0.69
C CYS A 155 -7.73 -14.31 0.20
N THR A 156 -8.73 -13.76 -0.51
CA THR A 156 -9.76 -14.54 -1.20
C THR A 156 -9.60 -14.37 -2.70
N PHE A 157 -9.45 -15.48 -3.41
CA PHE A 157 -9.42 -15.53 -4.87
C PHE A 157 -10.61 -16.35 -5.32
N HIS A 158 -11.64 -15.70 -5.88
CA HIS A 158 -12.92 -16.33 -6.19
C HIS A 158 -13.38 -16.07 -7.62
N ASP A 159 -13.88 -17.12 -8.28
CA ASP A 159 -14.38 -17.09 -9.67
C ASP A 159 -13.33 -16.69 -10.72
N LYS A 160 -12.14 -17.31 -10.68
CA LYS A 160 -11.17 -17.21 -11.78
C LYS A 160 -11.58 -18.15 -12.90
N ARG A 161 -11.80 -17.59 -14.09
CA ARG A 161 -12.26 -18.30 -15.29
C ARG A 161 -11.27 -18.21 -16.44
N SER A 162 -10.35 -17.25 -16.45
CA SER A 162 -9.28 -17.24 -17.46
C SER A 162 -8.29 -18.38 -17.24
N LYS A 163 -7.78 -18.93 -18.35
CA LYS A 163 -7.01 -20.18 -18.40
C LYS A 163 -5.68 -20.16 -17.65
N SER A 164 -5.08 -18.98 -17.48
CA SER A 164 -3.82 -18.85 -16.75
C SER A 164 -3.99 -19.10 -15.25
N VAL A 165 -2.89 -19.20 -14.52
CA VAL A 165 -2.85 -19.51 -13.10
C VAL A 165 -3.30 -18.33 -12.23
N THR A 166 -3.78 -18.61 -11.02
CA THR A 166 -4.17 -17.58 -10.04
C THR A 166 -2.94 -16.85 -9.48
N LEU A 167 -1.90 -17.58 -9.09
CA LEU A 167 -0.71 -17.06 -8.41
C LEU A 167 0.54 -17.74 -8.98
N THR A 168 1.59 -16.97 -9.29
CA THR A 168 2.93 -17.47 -9.66
C THR A 168 4.03 -16.90 -8.82
#